data_AF-A0A843H628-F1
#
_entry.id   AF-A0A843H628-F1
#
_cell.length_a   1.000
_cell.length_b   1.000
_cell.length_c   1.000
_cell.angle_alpha   90.00
_cell.angle_beta   90.00
_cell.angle_gamma   90.00
#
_symmetry.space_group_name_H-M   'P 1'
#
loop_
_entity.id
_entity.type
_entity.pdbx_description
1 polymer ?
#
loop_
_entity_poly.entity_id
_entity_poly.type
_entity_poly.pdbx_seq_one_letter_code
_entity_poly.pdbx_strand_id
1 'polypeptide(L)'
;MASYTIELRKVIDLYGREEVKSWFEDYDLANFLTPEQIEQITKFNVWSKDRLADKILDYYYMREIGFETPALFKHYAKITMKMIMERYLPKIYSKFLEYDPLSNVDFTEEFTREIIGESEASGSSTSNSNQEAEGFNIINNTPQKRITKQDLDTGAYASQTNQSDTQTNINDTTNTSNSGNSKTIEKFTRHEEGDNGVIITNQRLVKEYREIIVAIDEEIIYELGSLFMAIY
;
A
#
# COMPACT_ATOMS: atom_id res chain seq x y z
N MET A 1 38.29 50.95 -17.12
CA MET A 1 38.09 49.67 -17.84
C MET A 1 37.37 49.99 -19.14
N ALA A 2 37.82 49.42 -20.26
CA ALA A 2 37.11 49.56 -21.53
C ALA A 2 35.90 48.64 -21.46
N SER A 3 34.69 49.20 -21.51
CA SER A 3 33.47 48.41 -21.61
C SER A 3 33.33 47.89 -23.02
N TYR A 4 33.26 46.57 -23.20
CA TYR A 4 33.15 45.96 -24.53
C TYR A 4 31.70 46.01 -25.02
N THR A 5 30.75 45.99 -24.10
CA THR A 5 29.32 46.13 -24.35
C THR A 5 28.67 47.04 -23.28
N ILE A 6 27.34 47.15 -23.30
CA ILE A 6 26.58 47.94 -22.33
C ILE A 6 26.35 47.16 -21.03
N GLU A 7 26.50 47.83 -19.88
CA GLU A 7 26.19 47.26 -18.57
C GLU A 7 24.68 47.09 -18.37
N LEU A 8 24.26 46.05 -17.64
CA LEU A 8 22.84 45.83 -17.32
C LEU A 8 22.22 47.04 -16.61
N ARG A 9 22.96 47.72 -15.72
CA ARG A 9 22.55 48.99 -15.12
C ARG A 9 22.10 50.03 -16.15
N LYS A 10 22.89 50.24 -17.21
CA LYS A 10 22.55 51.22 -18.27
C LYS A 10 21.33 50.78 -19.07
N VAL A 11 21.13 49.47 -19.24
CA VAL A 11 19.91 48.91 -19.84
C VAL A 11 18.69 49.21 -18.96
N ILE A 12 18.82 49.04 -17.64
CA ILE A 12 17.77 49.38 -16.66
C ILE A 12 17.46 50.88 -16.68
N ASP A 13 18.48 51.74 -16.78
CA ASP A 13 18.27 53.18 -16.88
C ASP A 13 17.54 53.59 -18.18
N LEU A 14 17.65 52.79 -19.25
CA LEU A 14 17.05 53.09 -20.56
C LEU A 14 15.61 52.57 -20.71
N TYR A 15 15.32 51.36 -20.23
CA TYR A 15 14.01 50.70 -20.36
C TYR A 15 13.17 50.72 -19.07
N GLY A 16 13.78 51.06 -17.94
CA GLY A 16 13.16 50.98 -16.62
C GLY A 16 13.29 49.57 -16.01
N ARG A 17 13.39 49.52 -14.68
CA ARG A 17 13.59 48.25 -13.93
C ARG A 17 12.45 47.26 -14.16
N GLU A 18 11.21 47.73 -14.18
CA GLU A 18 10.03 46.89 -14.38
C GLU A 18 10.00 46.25 -15.77
N GLU A 19 10.41 46.97 -16.82
CA GLU A 19 10.45 46.39 -18.16
C GLU A 19 11.52 45.30 -18.24
N VAL A 20 12.73 45.54 -17.72
CA VAL A 20 13.81 44.54 -17.72
C VAL A 20 13.42 43.32 -16.88
N LYS A 21 12.74 43.53 -15.74
CA LYS A 21 12.18 42.46 -14.91
C LYS A 21 11.23 41.58 -15.69
N SER A 22 10.32 42.18 -16.46
CA SER A 22 9.35 41.44 -17.29
C SER A 22 10.00 40.51 -18.32
N TRP A 23 11.25 40.76 -18.74
CA TRP A 23 11.95 39.88 -19.67
C TRP A 23 12.28 38.53 -19.06
N PHE A 24 12.53 38.50 -17.75
CA PHE A 24 12.81 37.28 -16.99
C PHE A 24 11.52 36.64 -16.46
N GLU A 25 10.37 37.31 -16.51
CA GLU A 25 9.08 36.77 -16.06
C GLU A 25 8.21 36.21 -17.21
N ASP A 26 8.64 36.41 -18.46
CA ASP A 26 7.96 35.96 -19.68
C ASP A 26 8.06 34.44 -19.83
N TYR A 27 7.40 33.70 -18.95
CA TYR A 27 7.14 32.27 -19.05
C TYR A 27 5.83 31.96 -18.32
N ASP A 28 5.00 31.11 -18.92
CA ASP A 28 3.73 30.70 -18.29
C ASP A 28 3.94 29.41 -17.51
N LEU A 29 3.47 29.38 -16.26
CA LEU A 29 3.55 28.20 -15.40
C LEU A 29 2.66 27.08 -15.93
N ALA A 30 1.52 27.42 -16.55
CA ALA A 30 0.56 26.45 -17.07
C ALA A 30 1.12 25.60 -18.23
N ASN A 31 2.16 26.08 -18.92
CA ASN A 31 2.82 25.31 -19.97
C ASN A 31 3.70 24.17 -19.41
N PHE A 32 4.07 24.24 -18.13
CA PHE A 32 5.08 23.35 -17.55
C PHE A 32 4.57 22.55 -16.34
N LEU A 33 3.56 23.08 -15.62
CA LEU A 33 2.98 22.45 -14.44
C LEU A 33 1.49 22.25 -14.57
N THR A 34 0.96 21.24 -13.86
CA THR A 34 -0.47 21.04 -13.73
C THR A 34 -1.09 22.08 -12.78
N PRO A 35 -2.41 22.32 -12.86
CA PRO A 35 -3.09 23.28 -11.97
C PRO A 35 -2.88 23.01 -10.48
N GLU A 36 -2.90 21.74 -10.08
CA GLU A 36 -2.66 21.32 -8.68
C GLU A 36 -1.25 21.68 -8.21
N GLN A 37 -0.26 21.52 -9.08
CA GLN A 37 1.13 21.85 -8.76
C GLN A 37 1.32 23.35 -8.58
N ILE A 38 0.63 24.15 -9.38
CA ILE A 38 0.64 25.62 -9.27
C ILE A 38 -0.01 26.03 -7.94
N GLU A 39 -1.11 25.39 -7.55
CA GLU A 39 -1.78 25.65 -6.27
C GLU A 39 -0.88 25.34 -5.07
N GLN A 40 -0.09 24.26 -5.12
CA GLN A 40 0.86 23.96 -4.05
C GLN A 40 1.94 25.05 -3.92
N ILE A 41 2.51 25.50 -5.04
CA ILE A 41 3.51 26.57 -5.04
C ILE A 41 2.92 27.86 -4.43
N THR A 42 1.70 28.23 -4.80
CA THR A 42 1.04 29.43 -4.28
C THR A 42 0.66 29.30 -2.80
N LYS A 43 0.29 28.10 -2.33
CA LYS A 43 0.01 27.81 -0.91
C LYS A 43 1.21 28.10 -0.01
N PHE A 44 2.42 27.69 -0.43
CA PHE A 44 3.64 27.87 0.38
C PHE A 44 4.22 29.27 0.29
N ASN A 45 3.99 30.01 -0.81
CA ASN A 45 4.46 31.40 -1.02
C ASN A 45 5.98 31.61 -0.78
N VAL A 46 6.79 30.54 -0.85
CA VAL A 46 8.25 30.62 -0.67
C VAL A 46 8.94 31.04 -1.96
N TRP A 47 8.37 30.67 -3.10
CA TRP A 47 8.90 30.97 -4.44
C TRP A 47 7.91 31.82 -5.22
N SER A 48 8.42 32.84 -5.91
CA SER A 48 7.64 33.66 -6.84
C SER A 48 8.52 34.11 -8.01
N LYS A 49 7.88 34.34 -9.17
CA LYS A 49 8.57 34.83 -10.37
C LYS A 49 9.28 36.15 -10.09
N ASP A 50 8.58 37.08 -9.46
CA ASP A 50 9.06 38.41 -9.11
C ASP A 50 10.31 38.36 -8.23
N ARG A 51 10.31 37.49 -7.21
CA ARG A 51 11.43 37.35 -6.29
C ARG A 51 12.67 36.82 -6.99
N LEU A 52 12.49 35.86 -7.90
CA LEU A 52 13.59 35.32 -8.69
C LEU A 52 14.12 36.37 -9.70
N ALA A 53 13.22 37.09 -10.37
CA ALA A 53 13.60 38.14 -11.32
C ALA A 53 14.38 39.28 -10.63
N ASP A 54 13.96 39.69 -9.42
CA ASP A 54 14.69 40.68 -8.63
C ASP A 54 16.10 40.18 -8.25
N LYS A 55 16.23 38.92 -7.81
CA LYS A 55 17.55 38.33 -7.51
C LYS A 55 18.47 38.31 -8.73
N ILE A 56 17.95 37.96 -9.90
CA ILE A 56 18.73 37.93 -11.16
C ILE A 56 19.24 39.34 -11.50
N LEU A 57 18.36 40.34 -11.42
CA LEU A 57 18.69 41.75 -11.67
C LEU A 57 19.76 42.26 -10.71
N ASP A 58 19.60 42.01 -9.42
CA ASP A 58 20.53 42.48 -8.41
C ASP A 58 21.90 41.80 -8.54
N TYR A 59 21.94 40.49 -8.84
CA TYR A 59 23.18 39.73 -9.04
C TYR A 59 23.98 40.21 -10.27
N TYR A 60 23.29 40.52 -11.37
CA TYR A 60 23.93 40.97 -12.62
C TYR A 60 23.93 42.48 -12.83
N TYR A 61 23.56 43.27 -11.82
CA TYR A 61 23.31 44.70 -11.96
C TYR A 61 24.48 45.47 -12.58
N MET A 62 25.71 45.16 -12.18
CA MET A 62 26.93 45.83 -12.66
C MET A 62 27.65 45.05 -13.78
N ARG A 63 27.05 43.97 -14.31
CA ARG A 63 27.69 43.12 -15.32
C ARG A 63 27.37 43.61 -16.73
N GLU A 64 28.34 43.46 -17.64
CA GLU A 64 28.18 43.73 -19.07
C GLU A 64 27.36 42.64 -19.77
N ILE A 65 26.41 43.04 -20.61
CA ILE A 65 25.61 42.07 -21.39
C ILE A 65 26.48 41.39 -22.44
N GLY A 66 26.25 40.11 -22.72
CA GLY A 66 27.03 39.33 -23.70
C GLY A 66 26.68 39.60 -25.16
N PHE A 67 25.87 40.63 -25.46
CA PHE A 67 25.31 40.89 -26.79
C PHE A 67 25.56 42.33 -27.24
N GLU A 68 25.54 42.54 -28.56
CA GLU A 68 25.82 43.83 -29.20
C GLU A 68 24.73 44.88 -28.90
N THR A 69 23.48 44.47 -28.73
CA THR A 69 22.34 45.38 -28.50
C THR A 69 21.43 44.91 -27.36
N PRO A 70 20.79 45.85 -26.62
CA PRO A 70 19.80 45.52 -25.58
C PRO A 70 18.59 44.74 -26.12
N ALA A 71 18.16 45.02 -27.35
CA ALA A 71 17.05 44.32 -27.99
C ALA A 71 17.37 42.83 -28.24
N LEU A 72 18.60 42.54 -28.67
CA LEU A 72 19.07 41.17 -28.84
C LEU A 72 19.15 40.44 -27.50
N PHE A 73 19.68 41.12 -26.48
CA PHE A 73 19.69 40.59 -25.11
C PHE A 73 18.29 40.27 -24.60
N LYS A 74 17.29 41.16 -24.80
CA LYS A 74 15.89 40.91 -24.45
C LYS A 74 15.33 39.64 -25.09
N HIS A 75 15.63 39.42 -26.37
CA HIS A 75 15.18 38.22 -27.08
C HIS A 75 15.77 36.94 -26.48
N TYR A 76 17.09 36.91 -26.29
CA TYR A 76 17.76 35.74 -25.71
C TYR A 76 17.45 35.55 -24.23
N ALA A 77 17.26 36.61 -23.45
CA ALA A 77 16.83 36.53 -22.04
C ALA A 77 15.50 35.78 -21.93
N LYS A 78 14.52 36.11 -22.76
CA LYS A 78 13.22 35.42 -22.78
C LYS A 78 13.34 33.94 -23.17
N ILE A 79 14.12 33.64 -24.21
CA ILE A 79 14.29 32.25 -24.69
C ILE A 79 15.03 31.40 -23.66
N THR A 80 16.16 31.87 -23.18
CA THR A 80 17.00 31.15 -22.22
C THR A 80 16.26 30.96 -20.90
N MET A 81 15.53 31.97 -20.43
CA MET A 81 14.70 31.84 -19.23
C MET A 81 13.61 30.77 -19.40
N LYS A 82 12.90 30.73 -20.53
CA LYS A 82 11.92 29.67 -20.81
C LYS A 82 12.55 28.27 -20.79
N MET A 83 13.69 28.10 -21.45
CA MET A 83 14.41 26.82 -21.53
C MET A 83 14.94 26.37 -20.16
N ILE A 84 15.49 27.30 -19.37
CA ILE A 84 15.95 27.05 -18.00
C ILE A 84 14.75 26.67 -17.14
N MET A 85 13.68 27.47 -17.15
CA MET A 85 12.48 27.23 -16.35
C MET A 85 11.83 25.88 -16.63
N GLU A 86 11.74 25.45 -17.88
CA GLU A 86 11.22 24.12 -18.25
C GLU A 86 11.93 23.00 -17.47
N ARG A 87 13.24 23.12 -17.24
CA ARG A 87 14.02 22.13 -16.51
C ARG A 87 13.95 22.26 -15.00
N TYR A 88 13.86 23.48 -14.46
CA TYR A 88 13.90 23.71 -13.01
C TYR A 88 12.53 23.70 -12.35
N LEU A 89 11.44 24.01 -13.06
CA LEU A 89 10.10 24.06 -12.48
C LEU A 89 9.66 22.74 -11.82
N PRO A 90 9.91 21.53 -12.40
CA PRO A 90 9.62 20.28 -11.72
C PRO A 90 10.44 20.08 -10.44
N LYS A 91 11.71 20.53 -10.43
CA LYS A 91 12.56 20.49 -9.24
C LYS A 91 12.10 21.48 -8.16
N ILE A 92 11.59 22.64 -8.57
CA ILE A 92 10.99 23.63 -7.68
C ILE A 92 9.73 23.02 -7.06
N TYR A 93 8.86 22.42 -7.88
CA TYR A 93 7.67 21.72 -7.42
C TYR A 93 7.99 20.61 -6.41
N SER A 94 8.99 19.77 -6.69
CA SER A 94 9.32 18.64 -5.80
C SER A 94 9.74 19.08 -4.39
N LYS A 95 10.13 20.34 -4.18
CA LYS A 95 10.40 20.91 -2.84
C LYS A 95 9.14 21.14 -2.02
N PHE A 96 8.01 21.35 -2.68
CA PHE A 96 6.74 21.69 -2.08
C PHE A 96 5.87 20.47 -1.79
N LEU A 97 6.33 19.26 -2.18
CA LEU A 97 5.69 18.02 -1.77
C LEU A 97 5.76 17.91 -0.24
N GLU A 98 4.59 17.73 0.38
CA GLU A 98 4.47 17.50 1.82
C GLU A 98 4.90 16.04 2.10
N TYR A 99 6.08 15.87 2.68
CA TYR A 99 6.56 14.59 3.24
C TYR A 99 7.30 14.88 4.55
N ASP A 100 7.33 13.92 5.47
CA ASP A 100 8.10 14.06 6.70
C ASP A 100 9.60 13.97 6.37
N PRO A 101 10.39 15.06 6.50
CA PRO A 101 11.82 15.03 6.22
C PRO A 101 12.60 14.14 7.20
N LEU A 102 11.99 13.68 8.30
CA LEU A 102 12.63 12.82 9.30
C LEU A 102 12.28 11.34 9.12
N SER A 103 11.29 11.01 8.29
CA SER A 103 10.92 9.64 7.99
C SER A 103 11.58 9.19 6.69
N ASN A 104 12.44 8.17 6.78
CA ASN A 104 13.12 7.60 5.61
C ASN A 104 12.39 6.36 5.08
N VAL A 105 11.60 5.70 5.92
CA VAL A 105 10.91 4.47 5.58
C VAL A 105 9.44 4.63 5.95
N ASP A 106 8.57 4.40 4.96
CA ASP A 106 7.15 4.19 5.14
C ASP A 106 6.75 3.05 4.19
N PHE A 107 6.53 1.86 4.75
CA PHE A 107 5.95 0.76 3.98
C PHE A 107 4.90 0.01 4.78
N THR A 108 3.87 -0.42 4.06
CA THR A 108 2.82 -1.28 4.59
C THR A 108 2.91 -2.63 3.89
N GLU A 109 3.15 -3.68 4.66
CA GLU A 109 3.14 -5.06 4.21
C GLU A 109 1.80 -5.69 4.58
N GLU A 110 1.04 -6.09 3.56
CA GLU A 110 -0.20 -6.84 3.72
C GLU A 110 0.02 -8.31 3.36
N PHE A 111 -0.22 -9.19 4.33
CA PHE A 111 -0.15 -10.64 4.15
C PHE A 111 -1.52 -11.25 4.38
N THR A 112 -2.06 -11.93 3.35
CA THR A 112 -3.31 -12.68 3.45
C THR A 112 -3.02 -14.16 3.27
N ARG A 113 -3.37 -14.96 4.28
CA ARG A 113 -3.26 -16.42 4.23
C ARG A 113 -4.63 -17.05 4.34
N GLU A 114 -5.00 -17.80 3.31
CA GLU A 114 -6.22 -18.60 3.28
C GLU A 114 -5.86 -20.08 3.52
N ILE A 115 -6.40 -20.66 4.59
CA ILE A 115 -6.26 -22.08 4.92
C ILE A 115 -7.62 -22.74 4.74
N ILE A 116 -7.73 -23.64 3.78
CA ILE A 116 -8.92 -24.44 3.51
C ILE A 116 -8.65 -25.86 4.00
N GLY A 117 -9.38 -26.29 5.04
CA GLY A 117 -9.32 -27.64 5.58
C GLY A 117 -10.63 -28.38 5.32
N GLU A 118 -10.54 -29.50 4.62
CA GLU A 118 -11.65 -30.42 4.37
C GLU A 118 -11.37 -31.72 5.13
N SER A 119 -12.29 -32.12 6.01
CA SER A 119 -12.19 -33.38 6.77
C SER A 119 -13.46 -34.18 6.59
N GLU A 120 -13.31 -35.39 6.04
CA GLU A 120 -14.37 -36.38 5.92
C GLU A 120 -14.03 -37.58 6.80
N ALA A 121 -14.91 -37.90 7.76
CA ALA A 121 -14.82 -39.11 8.56
C ALA A 121 -16.12 -39.92 8.38
N SER A 122 -15.99 -41.08 7.74
CA SER A 122 -17.09 -42.04 7.56
C SER A 122 -16.81 -43.30 8.38
N GLY A 123 -17.76 -43.66 9.24
CA GLY A 123 -17.71 -44.87 10.06
C GLY A 123 -19.03 -45.61 9.96
N SER A 124 -18.97 -46.92 9.67
CA SER A 124 -20.13 -47.81 9.69
C SER A 124 -19.86 -48.94 10.67
N SER A 125 -20.77 -49.13 11.62
CA SER A 125 -20.72 -50.22 12.59
C SER A 125 -22.02 -51.00 12.50
N THR A 126 -21.89 -52.30 12.26
CA THR A 126 -23.02 -53.24 12.18
C THR A 126 -22.92 -54.21 13.33
N SER A 127 -23.91 -54.20 14.23
CA SER A 127 -24.04 -55.12 15.34
C SER A 127 -25.13 -56.14 15.02
N ASN A 128 -24.76 -57.42 14.94
CA ASN A 128 -25.70 -58.51 14.71
C ASN A 128 -25.68 -59.45 15.91
N SER A 129 -26.78 -59.53 16.66
CA SER A 129 -26.91 -60.45 17.80
C SER A 129 -28.13 -61.35 17.61
N ASN A 130 -27.89 -62.65 17.50
CA ASN A 130 -28.92 -63.67 17.57
C ASN A 130 -28.91 -64.32 18.94
N GLN A 131 -30.03 -64.25 19.66
CA GLN A 131 -30.25 -65.00 20.89
C GLN A 131 -31.44 -65.93 20.70
N GLU A 132 -31.20 -67.22 20.89
CA GLU A 132 -32.24 -68.25 20.95
C GLU A 132 -32.30 -68.76 22.38
N ALA A 133 -33.44 -68.55 23.03
CA ALA A 133 -33.69 -68.98 24.41
C ALA A 133 -34.94 -69.86 24.44
N GLU A 134 -34.73 -71.12 24.82
CA GLU A 134 -35.75 -72.16 24.90
C GLU A 134 -35.94 -72.56 26.36
N GLY A 135 -37.12 -72.26 26.92
CA GLY A 135 -37.43 -72.49 28.32
C GLY A 135 -38.70 -73.33 28.48
N PHE A 136 -38.56 -74.51 29.09
CA PHE A 136 -39.68 -75.42 29.36
C PHE A 136 -39.79 -75.73 30.85
N ASN A 137 -40.96 -75.46 31.45
CA ASN A 137 -41.24 -75.80 32.84
C ASN A 137 -42.54 -76.61 32.96
N ILE A 138 -42.48 -77.74 33.66
CA ILE A 138 -43.58 -78.70 33.78
C ILE A 138 -43.74 -79.11 35.24
N ILE A 139 -44.97 -79.05 35.73
CA ILE A 139 -45.32 -79.46 37.09
C ILE A 139 -46.39 -80.56 37.00
N ASN A 140 -46.10 -81.73 37.59
CA ASN A 140 -47.03 -82.85 37.68
C ASN A 140 -47.05 -83.41 39.10
N ASN A 141 -48.22 -83.36 39.74
CA ASN A 141 -48.39 -83.72 41.14
C ASN A 141 -48.60 -85.23 41.37
N THR A 142 -48.86 -86.03 40.33
CA THR A 142 -49.06 -87.50 40.44
C THR A 142 -48.64 -88.27 39.18
N PRO A 143 -47.33 -88.50 38.94
CA PRO A 143 -46.87 -89.21 37.76
C PRO A 143 -47.09 -90.73 37.87
N GLN A 144 -47.96 -91.30 37.04
CA GLN A 144 -48.15 -92.76 36.93
C GLN A 144 -47.45 -93.39 35.71
N LYS A 145 -46.86 -92.57 34.80
CA LYS A 145 -46.06 -93.01 33.64
C LYS A 145 -44.93 -92.01 33.34
N ARG A 146 -43.90 -92.44 32.59
CA ARG A 146 -42.79 -91.60 32.12
C ARG A 146 -43.28 -90.66 31.01
N ILE A 147 -43.04 -89.36 31.16
CA ILE A 147 -43.43 -88.32 30.19
C ILE A 147 -42.25 -88.07 29.23
N THR A 148 -42.51 -87.97 27.93
CA THR A 148 -41.49 -87.64 26.91
C THR A 148 -41.68 -86.23 26.32
N LYS A 149 -40.64 -85.66 25.69
CA LYS A 149 -40.68 -84.29 25.11
C LYS A 149 -41.84 -84.08 24.11
N GLN A 150 -42.19 -85.11 23.34
CA GLN A 150 -43.32 -85.09 22.40
C GLN A 150 -44.69 -85.03 23.11
N ASP A 151 -44.81 -85.68 24.28
CA ASP A 151 -46.03 -85.66 25.09
C ASP A 151 -46.24 -84.30 25.77
N LEU A 152 -45.16 -83.52 25.92
CA LEU A 152 -45.13 -82.23 26.60
C LEU A 152 -45.60 -81.07 25.73
N ASP A 153 -45.27 -81.07 24.43
CA ASP A 153 -45.79 -80.08 23.45
C ASP A 153 -47.31 -80.21 23.25
N THR A 154 -47.87 -81.41 23.47
CA THR A 154 -49.30 -81.69 23.31
C THR A 154 -50.10 -81.50 24.61
N GLY A 155 -49.43 -81.17 25.71
CA GLY A 155 -50.05 -80.93 27.02
C GLY A 155 -50.70 -82.16 27.68
N ALA A 156 -50.47 -83.35 27.14
CA ALA A 156 -51.06 -84.57 27.65
C ALA A 156 -50.39 -84.97 28.98
N TYR A 157 -51.20 -85.24 30.01
CA TYR A 157 -50.77 -85.73 31.33
C TYR A 157 -50.02 -84.73 32.24
N ALA A 158 -50.03 -83.44 31.94
CA ALA A 158 -49.48 -82.40 32.81
C ALA A 158 -50.59 -81.62 33.53
N SER A 159 -50.35 -81.23 34.79
CA SER A 159 -51.28 -80.38 35.55
C SER A 159 -51.12 -78.91 35.17
N GLN A 160 -49.89 -78.50 34.80
CA GLN A 160 -49.58 -77.18 34.28
C GLN A 160 -48.30 -77.24 33.43
N THR A 161 -48.31 -76.59 32.26
CA THR A 161 -47.15 -76.47 31.37
C THR A 161 -46.94 -75.00 31.00
N ASN A 162 -45.69 -74.55 31.04
CA ASN A 162 -45.28 -73.25 30.50
C ASN A 162 -44.15 -73.49 29.49
N GLN A 163 -44.43 -73.19 28.22
CA GLN A 163 -43.48 -73.19 27.11
C GLN A 163 -43.25 -71.75 26.67
N SER A 164 -41.98 -71.39 26.49
CA SER A 164 -41.53 -70.05 26.12
C SER A 164 -40.44 -70.19 25.06
N ASP A 165 -40.82 -69.94 23.82
CA ASP A 165 -39.91 -69.91 22.68
C ASP A 165 -39.77 -68.45 22.28
N THR A 166 -38.62 -67.85 22.63
CA THR A 166 -38.35 -66.43 22.34
C THR A 166 -37.17 -66.34 21.39
N GLN A 167 -37.46 -65.93 20.15
CA GLN A 167 -36.45 -65.63 19.14
C GLN A 167 -36.35 -64.12 18.98
N THR A 168 -35.23 -63.54 19.41
CA THR A 168 -34.94 -62.11 19.23
C THR A 168 -33.80 -61.93 18.25
N ASN A 169 -34.12 -61.36 17.09
CA ASN A 169 -33.14 -60.89 16.11
C ASN A 169 -33.01 -59.38 16.27
N ILE A 170 -31.84 -58.91 16.72
CA ILE A 170 -31.53 -57.47 16.79
C ILE A 170 -30.49 -57.18 15.71
N ASN A 171 -30.94 -56.47 14.68
CA ASN A 171 -30.09 -55.93 13.63
C ASN A 171 -29.99 -54.42 13.86
N ASP A 172 -28.88 -53.96 14.44
CA ASP A 172 -28.64 -52.53 14.66
C ASP A 172 -27.52 -52.04 13.73
N THR A 173 -27.86 -51.06 12.91
CA THR A 173 -26.96 -50.44 11.94
C THR A 173 -26.84 -48.97 12.30
N THR A 174 -25.70 -48.59 12.89
CA THR A 174 -25.39 -47.20 13.20
C THR A 174 -24.46 -46.63 12.13
N ASN A 175 -25.00 -45.71 11.32
CA ASN A 175 -24.22 -44.94 10.35
C ASN A 175 -23.91 -43.57 10.94
N THR A 176 -22.63 -43.22 11.04
CA THR A 176 -22.20 -41.90 11.49
C THR A 176 -21.42 -41.22 10.36
N SER A 177 -21.96 -40.10 9.89
CA SER A 177 -21.32 -39.22 8.92
C SER A 177 -21.01 -37.89 9.58
N ASN A 178 -19.74 -37.59 9.81
CA ASN A 178 -19.29 -36.29 10.26
C ASN A 178 -18.56 -35.60 9.10
N SER A 179 -19.14 -34.51 8.60
CA SER A 179 -18.53 -33.61 7.62
C SER A 179 -18.21 -32.30 8.33
N GLY A 180 -16.96 -31.87 8.22
CA GLY A 180 -16.47 -30.63 8.80
C GLY A 180 -15.76 -29.79 7.75
N ASN A 181 -16.27 -28.58 7.50
CA ASN A 181 -15.61 -27.59 6.66
C ASN A 181 -14.97 -26.54 7.58
N SER A 182 -13.65 -26.40 7.54
CA SER A 182 -12.96 -25.33 8.22
C SER A 182 -12.34 -24.38 7.20
N LYS A 183 -12.81 -23.12 7.21
CA LYS A 183 -12.23 -22.03 6.43
C LYS A 183 -11.63 -21.02 7.38
N THR A 184 -10.31 -20.92 7.41
CA THR A 184 -9.59 -19.92 8.22
C THR A 184 -8.93 -18.92 7.30
N ILE A 185 -9.25 -17.64 7.51
CA ILE A 185 -8.63 -16.51 6.79
C ILE A 185 -7.82 -15.73 7.82
N GLU A 186 -6.49 -15.78 7.71
CA GLU A 186 -5.58 -14.96 8.51
C GLU A 186 -5.20 -13.72 7.70
N LYS A 187 -5.46 -12.53 8.24
CA LYS A 187 -5.02 -11.25 7.67
C LYS A 187 -4.03 -10.61 8.64
N PHE A 188 -2.84 -10.29 8.14
CA PHE A 188 -1.81 -9.60 8.88
C PHE A 188 -1.40 -8.34 8.11
N THR A 189 -1.49 -7.19 8.78
CA THR A 189 -1.04 -5.91 8.24
C THR A 189 0.09 -5.43 9.14
N ARG A 190 1.29 -5.26 8.57
CA ARG A 190 2.45 -4.66 9.24
C ARG A 190 2.72 -3.31 8.61
N HIS A 191 2.65 -2.27 9.42
CA HIS A 191 3.01 -0.91 9.02
C HIS A 191 4.30 -0.54 9.76
N GLU A 192 5.34 -0.17 9.01
CA GLU A 192 6.61 0.29 9.54
C GLU A 192 6.90 1.69 8.98
N GLU A 193 6.94 2.68 9.89
CA GLU A 193 7.20 4.09 9.61
C GLU A 193 8.39 4.57 10.48
N GLY A 194 9.29 5.39 9.91
CA GLY A 194 10.31 6.13 10.66
C GLY A 194 11.71 6.11 10.04
N ASP A 195 12.73 6.26 10.89
CA ASP A 195 14.15 6.22 10.50
C ASP A 195 14.73 4.82 10.72
N ASN A 196 15.05 4.14 9.62
CA ASN A 196 15.62 2.80 9.62
C ASN A 196 17.03 2.85 9.02
N GLY A 197 18.00 3.33 9.79
CA GLY A 197 19.41 3.31 9.39
C GLY A 197 20.36 4.04 10.33
N VAL A 198 21.47 3.39 10.70
CA VAL A 198 22.53 4.00 11.53
C VAL A 198 23.26 5.15 10.82
N ILE A 199 23.14 5.25 9.50
CA ILE A 199 23.92 6.15 8.63
C ILE A 199 23.20 7.49 8.37
N ILE A 200 21.88 7.54 8.54
CA ILE A 200 21.05 8.70 8.22
C ILE A 200 20.61 9.31 9.53
N THR A 201 21.40 10.24 10.06
CA THR A 201 20.95 10.98 11.24
C THR A 201 19.89 12.00 10.84
N ASN A 202 18.90 12.24 11.72
CA ASN A 202 17.91 13.31 11.57
C ASN A 202 18.54 14.67 11.20
N GLN A 203 19.75 14.97 11.69
CA GLN A 203 20.48 16.19 11.38
C GLN A 203 20.92 16.27 9.91
N ARG A 204 21.30 15.13 9.31
CA ARG A 204 21.70 15.04 7.90
C ARG A 204 20.50 15.24 6.97
N LEU A 205 19.37 14.62 7.28
CA LEU A 205 18.13 14.79 6.53
C LEU A 205 17.65 16.25 6.52
N VAL A 206 17.66 16.90 7.69
CA VAL A 206 17.32 18.32 7.81
C VAL A 206 18.29 19.21 7.03
N LYS A 207 19.59 18.86 6.99
CA LYS A 207 20.58 19.59 6.21
C LYS A 207 20.34 19.45 4.70
N GLU A 208 20.14 18.23 4.22
CA GLU A 208 19.84 17.94 2.82
C GLU A 208 18.57 18.69 2.37
N TYR A 209 17.51 18.67 3.19
CA TYR A 209 16.27 19.41 2.93
C TYR A 209 16.49 20.93 2.77
N ARG A 210 17.33 21.53 3.63
CA ARG A 210 17.64 22.98 3.56
C ARG A 210 18.51 23.35 2.36
N GLU A 211 19.51 22.52 2.05
CA GLU A 211 20.41 22.75 0.91
C GLU A 211 19.63 22.76 -0.42
N ILE A 212 18.68 21.83 -0.57
CA ILE A 212 17.84 21.74 -1.76
C ILE A 212 17.13 23.09 -2.03
N ILE A 213 16.55 23.73 -1.01
CA ILE A 213 15.77 24.97 -1.15
C ILE A 213 16.61 26.13 -1.71
N VAL A 214 17.78 26.38 -1.13
CA VAL A 214 18.66 27.51 -1.51
C VAL A 214 19.37 27.26 -2.85
N ALA A 215 19.73 26.01 -3.14
CA ALA A 215 20.53 25.67 -4.31
C ALA A 215 19.87 26.00 -5.66
N ILE A 216 18.56 25.80 -5.81
CA ILE A 216 17.91 25.96 -7.13
C ILE A 216 17.93 27.41 -7.63
N ASP A 217 17.69 28.40 -6.76
CA ASP A 217 17.71 29.81 -7.17
C ASP A 217 19.12 30.20 -7.66
N GLU A 218 20.16 29.75 -6.95
CA GLU A 218 21.55 29.99 -7.33
C GLU A 218 21.91 29.27 -8.64
N GLU A 219 21.50 28.01 -8.82
CA GLU A 219 21.70 27.25 -10.06
C GLU A 219 21.12 27.99 -11.28
N ILE A 220 19.89 28.51 -11.16
CA ILE A 220 19.24 29.30 -12.22
C ILE A 220 20.04 30.57 -12.52
N ILE A 221 20.46 31.31 -11.49
CA ILE A 221 21.21 32.55 -11.65
C ILE A 221 22.55 32.28 -12.35
N TYR A 222 23.30 31.26 -11.94
CA TYR A 222 24.59 30.92 -12.53
C TYR A 222 24.46 30.51 -14.00
N GLU A 223 23.42 29.77 -14.36
CA GLU A 223 23.20 29.34 -15.74
C GLU A 223 22.84 30.50 -16.68
N LEU A 224 22.08 31.48 -16.18
CA LEU A 224 21.86 32.76 -16.87
C LEU A 224 23.15 33.58 -17.07
N GLY A 225 24.24 33.21 -16.39
CA GLY A 225 25.55 33.81 -16.57
C GLY A 225 26.08 33.71 -18.00
N SER A 226 25.58 32.75 -18.79
CA SER A 226 25.88 32.60 -20.23
C SER A 226 25.40 33.77 -21.11
N LEU A 227 24.44 34.57 -20.63
CA LEU A 227 23.95 35.76 -21.34
C LEU A 227 24.81 37.00 -21.12
N PHE A 228 25.76 36.94 -20.20
CA PHE A 228 26.61 38.04 -19.81
C PHE A 228 28.05 37.77 -20.21
N MET A 229 28.86 38.82 -20.29
CA MET A 229 30.28 38.67 -20.61
C MET A 229 30.99 37.82 -19.56
N ALA A 230 31.73 36.79 -20.01
CA ALA A 230 32.51 35.90 -19.16
C ALA A 230 33.86 36.51 -18.72
N ILE A 231 34.17 37.71 -19.23
CA ILE A 231 35.40 38.45 -18.93
C ILE A 231 35.04 39.55 -17.93
N TYR A 232 35.81 39.64 -16.85
CA TYR A 232 35.67 40.62 -15.76
C TYR A 232 36.95 41.43 -15.59
#